data_AF-A0AA39NHG2-F1
#
_entry.id   AF-A0AA39NHG2-F1
#
_cell.length_a   1.000
_cell.length_b   1.000
_cell.length_c   1.000
_cell.angle_alpha   90.00
_cell.angle_beta   90.00
_cell.angle_gamma   90.00
#
_symmetry.space_group_name_H-M   'P 1'
#
loop_
_entity.id
_entity.type
_entity.pdbx_description
1 polymer ?
#
loop_
_entity_poly.entity_id
_entity_poly.type
_entity_poly.pdbx_seq_one_letter_code
_entity_poly.pdbx_strand_id
1 'polypeptide(L)'
;MKHRQESERRNGSRKDNEVKRLSSMDQDIWSSRQENTTPTEGELFAFDGEYSVVAMDYAICDRQAAVIAFVGRLKGEIERVGGVAFDPKTRLVNLAYGGILTRYNCVHRIHVTLHDRAAKNDDIRIAKDMHGELEIAILPEYSHPLFPGQRTVVRMRLMG
;
A
#
# COMPACT_ATOMS: atom_id res chain seq x y z
N MET A 1 27.53 16.51 -71.25
CA MET A 1 27.25 15.50 -72.31
C MET A 1 26.28 14.45 -71.76
N LYS A 2 25.14 14.26 -72.45
CA LYS A 2 24.17 13.14 -72.37
C LYS A 2 23.37 13.01 -71.04
N HIS A 3 22.12 13.49 -70.94
CA HIS A 3 20.83 12.95 -71.45
C HIS A 3 20.50 11.48 -71.08
N ARG A 4 19.51 11.29 -70.20
CA ARG A 4 18.32 10.39 -70.31
C ARG A 4 17.45 10.57 -69.03
N GLN A 5 16.30 11.26 -69.05
CA GLN A 5 14.93 10.78 -69.36
C GLN A 5 14.56 9.42 -68.73
N GLU A 6 13.36 9.13 -68.20
CA GLU A 6 12.09 9.81 -67.89
C GLU A 6 11.12 8.68 -67.50
N SER A 7 10.19 8.89 -66.55
CA SER A 7 8.84 8.28 -66.41
C SER A 7 8.47 8.16 -64.92
N GLU A 8 7.71 9.06 -64.30
CA GLU A 8 6.32 9.50 -64.52
C GLU A 8 5.27 8.50 -63.97
N ARG A 9 4.34 9.05 -63.16
CA ARG A 9 2.98 8.58 -62.75
C ARG A 9 2.88 7.91 -61.36
N ARG A 10 1.90 8.21 -60.50
CA ARG A 10 0.73 9.10 -60.57
C ARG A 10 0.14 9.29 -59.16
N ASN A 11 -0.51 10.45 -59.00
CA ASN A 11 -1.35 10.93 -57.92
C ASN A 11 -2.31 9.92 -57.25
N GLY A 12 -2.53 10.14 -55.96
CA GLY A 12 -3.71 9.68 -55.21
C GLY A 12 -3.92 10.50 -53.95
N SER A 13 -4.51 11.70 -54.08
CA SER A 13 -5.00 12.54 -52.98
C SER A 13 -6.39 12.05 -52.54
N ARG A 14 -6.59 11.81 -51.23
CA ARG A 14 -7.90 11.97 -50.58
C ARG A 14 -7.84 11.90 -49.05
N LYS A 15 -8.03 13.08 -48.45
CA LYS A 15 -8.94 13.43 -47.35
C LYS A 15 -8.78 12.77 -45.98
N ASP A 16 -8.29 13.59 -45.05
CA ASP A 16 -9.01 14.13 -43.89
C ASP A 16 -9.94 13.22 -43.08
N ASN A 17 -9.61 13.21 -41.78
CA ASN A 17 -10.51 13.21 -40.64
C ASN A 17 -11.35 11.96 -40.37
N GLU A 18 -10.86 11.14 -39.44
CA GLU A 18 -11.72 10.73 -38.34
C GLU A 18 -10.95 10.52 -37.04
N VAL A 19 -10.87 11.60 -36.24
CA VAL A 19 -10.72 11.53 -34.80
C VAL A 19 -11.93 10.80 -34.24
N LYS A 20 -11.79 9.50 -33.97
CA LYS A 20 -12.73 8.76 -33.11
C LYS A 20 -11.99 7.77 -32.20
N ARG A 21 -11.88 8.21 -30.94
CA ARG A 21 -12.03 7.40 -29.73
C ARG A 21 -11.03 6.25 -29.53
N LEU A 22 -9.81 6.63 -29.17
CA LEU A 22 -9.08 5.96 -28.10
C LEU A 22 -9.86 6.21 -26.79
N SER A 23 -10.90 5.44 -26.54
CA SER A 23 -11.64 5.48 -25.27
C SER A 23 -12.37 4.15 -25.02
N SER A 24 -11.66 3.06 -24.78
CA SER A 24 -12.22 1.89 -24.08
C SER A 24 -11.16 0.84 -23.75
N MET A 25 -10.05 1.20 -23.09
CA MET A 25 -9.08 0.16 -22.73
C MET A 25 -8.24 0.36 -21.47
N ASP A 26 -8.58 1.30 -20.59
CA ASP A 26 -7.86 1.49 -19.32
C ASP A 26 -8.78 2.01 -18.20
N GLN A 27 -9.96 1.41 -18.01
CA GLN A 27 -10.83 1.73 -16.86
C GLN A 27 -11.17 0.56 -15.93
N ASP A 28 -10.66 -0.65 -16.18
CA ASP A 28 -11.00 -1.84 -15.38
C ASP A 28 -9.76 -2.60 -14.86
N ILE A 29 -8.75 -1.91 -14.35
CA ILE A 29 -7.57 -2.57 -13.74
C ILE A 29 -7.41 -2.30 -12.23
N TRP A 30 -8.00 -1.24 -11.67
CA TRP A 30 -7.78 -0.91 -10.25
C TRP A 30 -9.00 -0.83 -9.33
N SER A 31 -10.19 -1.15 -9.84
CA SER A 31 -11.36 -1.48 -9.02
C SER A 31 -11.31 -2.91 -8.45
N SER A 32 -10.27 -3.69 -8.77
CA SER A 32 -10.13 -5.11 -8.39
C SER A 32 -8.83 -5.39 -7.64
N ARG A 33 -8.63 -4.77 -6.48
CA ARG A 33 -7.76 -5.33 -5.41
C ARG A 33 -7.95 -4.65 -4.05
N GLN A 34 -9.20 -4.50 -3.62
CA GLN A 34 -9.48 -4.99 -2.27
C GLN A 34 -9.29 -6.51 -2.39
N GLU A 35 -8.06 -7.00 -2.22
CA GLU A 35 -7.94 -8.37 -1.78
C GLU A 35 -8.72 -8.38 -0.48
N ASN A 36 -9.88 -9.04 -0.50
CA ASN A 36 -10.52 -9.49 0.71
C ASN A 36 -9.40 -10.17 1.49
N THR A 37 -8.85 -9.49 2.49
CA THR A 37 -8.07 -10.10 3.54
C THR A 37 -9.06 -10.97 4.28
N THR A 38 -9.37 -12.13 3.69
CA THR A 38 -10.06 -13.20 4.40
C THR A 38 -9.19 -13.41 5.63
N PRO A 39 -9.72 -13.18 6.84
CA PRO A 39 -8.91 -13.29 8.04
C PRO A 39 -8.24 -14.65 7.99
N THR A 40 -6.91 -14.65 7.98
CA THR A 40 -6.14 -15.89 8.00
C THR A 40 -6.58 -16.65 9.27
N GLU A 41 -6.76 -17.97 9.22
CA GLU A 41 -7.13 -18.75 10.42
C GLU A 41 -6.17 -18.39 11.58
N GLY A 42 -6.70 -17.76 12.63
CA GLY A 42 -5.92 -17.26 13.77
C GLY A 42 -5.73 -15.74 13.85
N GLU A 43 -6.15 -14.96 12.85
CA GLU A 43 -6.21 -13.50 12.93
C GLU A 43 -7.43 -13.07 13.76
N LEU A 44 -7.16 -12.52 14.95
CA LEU A 44 -8.22 -12.00 15.83
C LEU A 44 -8.58 -10.55 15.50
N PHE A 45 -7.61 -9.78 14.98
CA PHE A 45 -7.78 -8.37 14.66
C PHE A 45 -6.85 -7.94 13.53
N ALA A 46 -7.38 -7.16 12.59
CA ALA A 46 -6.61 -6.53 11.52
C ALA A 46 -7.08 -5.08 11.32
N PHE A 47 -6.13 -4.22 10.95
CA PHE A 47 -6.37 -2.84 10.55
C PHE A 47 -5.56 -2.54 9.29
N ASP A 48 -6.25 -2.11 8.25
CA ASP A 48 -5.64 -1.67 6.99
C ASP A 48 -6.09 -0.24 6.71
N GLY A 49 -5.12 0.66 6.50
CA GLY A 49 -5.37 2.06 6.20
C GLY A 49 -4.42 2.56 5.12
N GLU A 50 -4.92 3.42 4.25
CA GLU A 50 -4.10 4.07 3.24
C GLU A 50 -4.51 5.53 3.05
N TYR A 51 -3.54 6.36 2.71
CA TYR A 51 -3.79 7.73 2.28
C TYR A 51 -2.65 8.25 1.41
N SER A 52 -2.96 9.33 0.70
CA SER A 52 -2.11 9.91 -0.32
C SER A 52 -1.91 11.39 -0.07
N VAL A 53 -0.70 11.88 -0.32
CA VAL A 53 -0.36 13.30 -0.22
C VAL A 53 0.42 13.75 -1.45
N VAL A 54 0.31 15.04 -1.77
CA VAL A 54 1.21 15.66 -2.76
C VAL A 54 2.62 15.70 -2.18
N ALA A 55 3.57 15.18 -2.94
CA ALA A 55 4.99 15.17 -2.63
C ALA A 55 5.74 16.23 -3.45
N MET A 56 7.00 16.48 -3.11
CA MET A 56 7.88 17.36 -3.88
C MET A 56 8.48 16.64 -5.10
N ASP A 57 8.72 15.34 -4.98
CA ASP A 57 9.32 14.48 -5.99
C ASP A 57 8.88 13.03 -5.78
N TYR A 58 9.20 12.16 -6.74
CA TYR A 58 8.99 10.71 -6.67
C TYR A 58 10.16 9.95 -6.03
N ALA A 59 11.23 10.64 -5.65
CA ALA A 59 12.51 10.05 -5.26
C ALA A 59 12.53 9.63 -3.78
N ILE A 60 11.58 8.77 -3.38
CA ILE A 60 11.39 8.36 -1.99
C ILE A 60 12.64 7.71 -1.40
N CYS A 61 13.36 6.91 -2.19
CA CYS A 61 14.59 6.25 -1.78
C CYS A 61 15.72 7.25 -1.45
N ASP A 62 15.80 8.38 -2.17
CA ASP A 62 16.85 9.38 -1.96
C ASP A 62 16.70 10.11 -0.61
N ARG A 63 15.48 10.11 -0.08
CA ARG A 63 15.08 10.69 1.22
C ARG A 63 14.84 9.63 2.30
N GLN A 64 15.47 8.47 2.18
CA GLN A 64 15.28 7.32 3.07
C GLN A 64 15.36 7.66 4.56
N ALA A 65 16.34 8.46 4.99
CA ALA A 65 16.48 8.83 6.40
C ALA A 65 15.25 9.60 6.93
N ALA A 66 14.73 10.55 6.15
CA ALA A 66 13.54 11.32 6.50
C ALA A 66 12.28 10.44 6.51
N VAL A 67 12.18 9.51 5.56
CA VAL A 67 11.07 8.54 5.47
C VAL A 67 11.10 7.59 6.67
N ILE A 68 12.27 7.06 7.06
CA ILE A 68 12.41 6.20 8.24
C ILE A 68 12.02 6.96 9.51
N ALA A 69 12.43 8.23 9.65
CA ALA A 69 12.02 9.06 10.78
C ALA A 69 10.51 9.29 10.82
N PHE A 70 9.87 9.47 9.65
CA PHE A 70 8.43 9.57 9.53
C PHE A 70 7.70 8.28 9.91
N VAL A 71 8.15 7.13 9.40
CA VAL A 71 7.65 5.80 9.76
C VAL A 71 7.75 5.57 11.27
N GLY A 72 8.85 6.00 11.90
CA GLY A 72 9.02 5.93 13.35
C GLY A 72 7.95 6.71 14.13
N ARG A 73 7.53 7.88 13.63
CA ARG A 73 6.42 8.64 14.22
C ARG A 73 5.08 7.92 14.04
N LEU A 74 4.80 7.41 12.85
CA LEU A 74 3.57 6.64 12.59
C LEU A 74 3.48 5.41 13.47
N LYS A 75 4.57 4.65 13.60
CA LYS A 75 4.69 3.53 14.55
C LYS A 75 4.32 3.98 15.97
N GLY A 76 4.90 5.07 16.45
CA GLY A 76 4.62 5.60 17.79
C GLY A 76 3.15 5.96 18.01
N GLU A 77 2.49 6.53 17.00
CA GLU A 77 1.05 6.81 17.07
C GLU A 77 0.21 5.52 17.12
N ILE A 78 0.56 4.50 16.35
CA ILE A 78 -0.11 3.19 16.37
C ILE A 78 0.08 2.51 17.72
N GLU A 79 1.29 2.55 18.29
CA GLU A 79 1.56 2.02 19.64
C GLU A 79 0.71 2.76 20.70
N ARG A 80 0.68 4.09 20.62
CA ARG A 80 -0.07 4.94 21.57
C ARG A 80 -1.58 4.68 21.51
N VAL A 81 -2.15 4.57 20.32
CA VAL A 81 -3.60 4.38 20.12
C VAL A 81 -4.00 2.93 20.32
N GLY A 82 -3.20 1.98 19.82
CA GLY A 82 -3.49 0.55 19.88
C GLY A 82 -3.13 -0.12 21.20
N GLY A 83 -2.38 0.54 22.10
CA GLY A 83 -1.93 -0.07 23.35
C GLY A 83 -0.93 -1.21 23.15
N VAL A 84 -0.28 -1.26 21.99
CA VAL A 84 0.72 -2.27 21.61
C VAL A 84 2.13 -1.68 21.67
N ALA A 85 3.14 -2.55 21.76
CA ALA A 85 4.54 -2.13 21.75
C ALA A 85 5.34 -3.02 20.80
N PHE A 86 5.74 -2.48 19.65
CA PHE A 86 6.55 -3.19 18.67
C PHE A 86 8.04 -3.12 19.00
N ASP A 87 8.71 -4.26 18.87
CA ASP A 87 10.13 -4.41 19.18
C ASP A 87 10.97 -3.73 18.10
N PRO A 88 11.74 -2.67 18.43
CA PRO A 88 12.64 -2.01 17.49
C PRO A 88 13.68 -2.96 16.87
N LYS A 89 14.04 -4.05 17.56
CA LYS A 89 15.02 -5.04 17.08
C LYS A 89 14.48 -5.90 15.94
N THR A 90 13.16 -6.03 15.82
CA THR A 90 12.50 -6.77 14.75
C THR A 90 12.28 -5.92 13.49
N ARG A 91 12.74 -4.66 13.50
CA ARG A 91 12.54 -3.73 12.38
C ARG A 91 13.26 -4.24 11.12
N LEU A 92 12.47 -4.53 10.10
CA LEU A 92 12.95 -4.83 8.75
C LEU A 92 12.62 -3.66 7.82
N VAL A 93 13.60 -3.19 7.04
CA VAL A 93 13.41 -2.12 6.05
C VAL A 93 13.77 -2.67 4.69
N ASN A 94 12.81 -2.69 3.78
CA ASN A 94 12.96 -3.16 2.41
C ASN A 94 12.71 -2.01 1.42
N LEU A 95 13.51 -1.95 0.36
CA LEU A 95 13.27 -1.07 -0.78
C LEU A 95 12.49 -1.86 -1.83
N ALA A 96 11.27 -1.45 -2.12
CA ALA A 96 10.39 -2.16 -3.05
C ALA A 96 9.47 -1.18 -3.78
N TYR A 97 9.20 -1.45 -5.06
CA TYR A 97 8.28 -0.65 -5.89
C TYR A 97 8.60 0.86 -5.94
N GLY A 98 9.89 1.21 -5.88
CA GLY A 98 10.34 2.61 -5.84
C GLY A 98 10.10 3.33 -4.52
N GLY A 99 9.70 2.59 -3.47
CA GLY A 99 9.44 3.12 -2.14
C GLY A 99 10.12 2.33 -1.02
N ILE A 100 9.71 2.62 0.21
CA ILE A 100 10.28 2.06 1.43
C ILE A 100 9.18 1.33 2.19
N LEU A 101 9.41 0.05 2.47
CA LEU A 101 8.54 -0.81 3.24
C LEU A 101 9.23 -1.14 4.57
N THR A 102 8.58 -0.81 5.68
CA THR A 102 9.11 -1.10 7.01
C THR A 102 8.17 -2.03 7.75
N ARG A 103 8.71 -3.10 8.34
CA ARG A 103 7.96 -4.06 9.14
C ARG A 103 8.47 -4.12 10.57
N TYR A 104 7.56 -4.36 11.50
CA TYR A 104 7.84 -4.59 12.91
C TYR A 104 6.97 -5.72 13.44
N ASN A 105 7.47 -6.42 14.45
CA ASN A 105 6.73 -7.45 15.17
C ASN A 105 6.57 -7.08 16.65
N CYS A 106 5.53 -7.61 17.28
CA CYS A 106 5.30 -7.49 18.71
C CYS A 106 4.68 -8.76 19.31
N VAL A 107 4.74 -8.85 20.63
CA VAL A 107 3.90 -9.77 21.41
C VAL A 107 3.08 -8.91 22.36
N HIS A 108 1.76 -8.98 22.24
CA HIS A 108 0.81 -8.20 23.01
C HIS A 108 -0.08 -9.13 23.83
N ARG A 109 -0.04 -8.99 25.16
CA ARG A 109 -0.81 -9.83 26.07
C ARG A 109 -2.18 -9.21 26.32
N ILE A 110 -3.24 -9.90 25.89
CA ILE A 110 -4.63 -9.49 26.10
C ILE A 110 -5.29 -10.32 27.21
N HIS A 111 -6.26 -9.71 27.90
CA HIS A 111 -7.12 -10.42 28.83
C HIS A 111 -8.48 -10.66 28.17
N VAL A 112 -8.79 -11.91 27.88
CA VAL A 112 -10.06 -12.34 27.31
C VAL A 112 -10.95 -12.80 28.45
N THR A 113 -12.18 -12.27 28.51
CA THR A 113 -13.20 -12.77 29.42
C THR A 113 -14.06 -13.77 28.66
N LEU A 114 -14.06 -15.02 29.11
CA LEU A 114 -14.95 -16.04 28.59
C LEU A 114 -16.19 -16.09 29.47
N HIS A 115 -17.34 -15.77 28.87
CA HIS A 115 -18.63 -16.01 29.51
C HIS A 115 -19.02 -17.46 29.32
N ASP A 116 -19.06 -18.23 30.41
CA ASP A 116 -19.66 -19.55 30.39
C ASP A 116 -21.20 -19.39 30.29
N ARG A 117 -21.78 -19.81 29.16
CA ARG A 117 -23.24 -19.78 28.97
C ARG A 117 -23.97 -20.83 29.82
N ALA A 118 -23.26 -21.83 30.36
CA ALA A 118 -23.82 -22.92 31.14
C ALA A 118 -23.76 -22.66 32.65
N ALA A 119 -22.74 -21.96 33.15
CA ALA A 119 -22.59 -21.64 34.57
C ALA A 119 -23.07 -20.21 34.88
N LYS A 120 -24.11 -20.08 35.70
CA LYS A 120 -24.53 -18.80 36.27
C LYS A 120 -23.41 -18.26 37.20
N ASN A 121 -22.60 -17.32 36.68
CA ASN A 121 -21.92 -16.22 37.39
C ASN A 121 -20.38 -16.18 37.50
N ASP A 122 -19.60 -17.11 36.94
CA ASP A 122 -18.14 -16.97 36.98
C ASP A 122 -17.54 -16.65 35.61
N ASP A 123 -17.26 -15.37 35.40
CA ASP A 123 -16.48 -14.88 34.27
C ASP A 123 -15.01 -15.30 34.41
N ILE A 124 -14.56 -16.21 33.55
CA ILE A 124 -13.16 -16.65 33.55
C ILE A 124 -12.34 -15.67 32.73
N ARG A 125 -11.39 -14.98 33.39
CA ARG A 125 -10.41 -14.11 32.73
C ARG A 125 -9.18 -14.92 32.36
N ILE A 126 -8.96 -15.14 31.07
CA ILE A 126 -7.78 -15.80 30.53
C ILE A 126 -6.85 -14.75 29.95
N ALA A 127 -5.57 -14.82 30.28
CA ALA A 127 -4.56 -14.03 29.60
C ALA A 127 -4.06 -14.80 28.37
N LYS A 128 -4.02 -14.13 27.22
CA LYS A 128 -3.63 -14.70 25.94
C LYS A 128 -2.57 -13.82 25.30
N ASP A 129 -1.48 -14.41 24.84
CA ASP A 129 -0.47 -13.70 24.09
C ASP A 129 -0.88 -13.65 22.61
N MET A 130 -0.84 -12.45 22.04
CA MET A 130 -1.12 -12.17 20.63
C MET A 130 0.18 -11.76 19.94
N HIS A 131 0.51 -12.39 18.83
CA HIS A 131 1.60 -11.97 17.97
C HIS A 131 1.12 -10.89 17.02
N GLY A 132 1.76 -9.73 17.05
CA GLY A 132 1.40 -8.61 16.19
C GLY A 132 2.44 -8.33 15.11
N GLU A 133 1.95 -7.91 13.95
CA GLU A 133 2.75 -7.44 12.83
C GLU A 133 2.28 -6.05 12.42
N LEU A 134 3.22 -5.16 12.13
CA LEU A 134 2.97 -3.82 11.57
C LEU A 134 3.81 -3.63 10.32
N GLU A 135 3.16 -3.38 9.20
CA GLU A 135 3.76 -2.98 7.93
C GLU A 135 3.39 -1.52 7.64
N ILE A 136 4.40 -0.69 7.36
CA ILE A 136 4.22 0.69 6.89
C ILE A 136 4.97 0.82 5.57
N ALA A 137 4.26 1.09 4.48
CA ALA A 137 4.81 1.28 3.16
C ALA A 137 4.65 2.74 2.70
N ILE A 138 5.73 3.34 2.25
CA ILE A 138 5.78 4.69 1.67
C ILE A 138 6.19 4.54 0.22
N LEU A 139 5.25 4.78 -0.70
CA LEU A 139 5.36 4.46 -2.12
C LEU A 139 5.14 5.71 -2.98
N PRO A 140 5.79 5.81 -4.16
CA PRO A 140 5.49 6.87 -5.09
C PRO A 140 4.10 6.65 -5.68
N GLU A 141 3.37 7.74 -5.93
CA GLU A 141 2.02 7.68 -6.46
C GLU A 141 1.85 8.59 -7.69
N TYR A 142 1.49 7.97 -8.81
CA TYR A 142 1.38 8.61 -10.12
C TYR A 142 -0.07 8.89 -10.52
N SER A 143 -0.97 9.04 -9.55
CA SER A 143 -2.40 9.26 -9.82
C SER A 143 -2.70 10.62 -10.45
N HIS A 144 -1.84 11.62 -10.24
CA HIS A 144 -1.96 12.94 -10.84
C HIS A 144 -0.83 13.22 -11.85
N PRO A 145 -1.12 13.70 -13.07
CA PRO A 145 -0.11 13.88 -14.11
C PRO A 145 0.85 15.06 -13.85
N LEU A 146 0.44 16.07 -13.09
CA LEU A 146 1.23 17.29 -12.87
C LEU A 146 1.93 17.34 -11.52
N PHE A 147 1.53 16.52 -10.55
CA PHE A 147 2.00 16.61 -9.18
C PHE A 147 2.46 15.24 -8.73
N PRO A 148 3.71 15.10 -8.23
CA PRO A 148 4.14 13.85 -7.65
C PRO A 148 3.33 13.55 -6.39
N GLY A 149 2.87 12.32 -6.26
CA GLY A 149 2.19 11.83 -5.08
C GLY A 149 3.09 10.93 -4.23
N GLN A 150 2.77 10.85 -2.94
CA GLN A 150 3.30 9.86 -2.02
C GLN A 150 2.12 9.15 -1.35
N ARG A 151 2.03 7.83 -1.54
CA ARG A 151 1.07 6.97 -0.87
C ARG A 151 1.69 6.37 0.38
N THR A 152 0.95 6.43 1.47
CA THR A 152 1.28 5.76 2.74
C THR A 152 0.26 4.65 2.96
N VAL A 153 0.73 3.42 3.12
CA VAL A 153 -0.09 2.26 3.47
C VAL A 153 0.35 1.76 4.84
N VAL A 154 -0.60 1.54 5.73
CA VAL A 154 -0.40 1.01 7.08
C VAL A 154 -1.24 -0.25 7.22
N ARG A 155 -0.60 -1.35 7.58
CA ARG A 155 -1.27 -2.63 7.83
C ARG A 155 -0.83 -3.17 9.17
N MET A 156 -1.77 -3.45 10.05
CA MET A 156 -1.54 -4.02 11.37
C MET A 156 -2.36 -5.29 11.50
N ARG A 157 -1.74 -6.36 12.01
CA ARG A 157 -2.40 -7.64 12.29
C ARG A 157 -2.05 -8.09 13.70
N LEU A 158 -3.00 -8.70 14.39
CA LEU A 158 -2.83 -9.38 15.67
C LEU A 158 -3.38 -10.80 15.54
N MET A 159 -2.51 -11.78 15.77
CA MET A 159 -2.77 -13.21 15.63
C MET A 159 -2.60 -13.91 16.97
N GLY A 160 -3.48 -14.83 17.31
CA GLY A 160 -3.40 -15.58 18.57
C GLY A 160 -4.66 -16.33 18.88
#